data_AF-A0A9X3CI52-F1
#
_entry.id   AF-A0A9X3CI52-F1
#
_cell.length_a   1.000
_cell.length_b   1.000
_cell.length_c   1.000
_cell.angle_alpha   90.00
_cell.angle_beta   90.00
_cell.angle_gamma   90.00
#
_symmetry.space_group_name_H-M   'P 1'
#
loop_
_entity.id
_entity.type
_entity.pdbx_description
1 polymer ?
#
loop_
_entity_poly.entity_id
_entity_poly.type
_entity_poly.pdbx_seq_one_letter_code
_entity_poly.pdbx_strand_id
1 'polypeptide(L)'
;EEQKTGQNIWVGAVSYDDGLKITPYSGIITVLHRIDPNVDVERDAIAENVLEVSQGWDVEYLHTERPIALDDGHDYYTDGRILVISDSMTLHAANRT
;
A
#
# COMPACT_ATOMS: atom_id res chain seq x y z
N GLU A 1 25.08 12.73 4.51
CA GLU A 1 25.24 12.43 3.08
C GLU A 1 24.35 11.25 2.75
N GLU A 2 23.55 11.35 1.70
CA GLU A 2 22.63 10.28 1.28
C GLU A 2 23.45 9.20 0.55
N GLN A 3 23.66 8.05 1.19
CA GLN A 3 24.38 6.93 0.57
C GLN A 3 23.51 6.34 -0.53
N LYS A 4 23.91 6.55 -1.80
CA LYS A 4 23.27 5.90 -2.94
C LYS A 4 23.73 4.45 -3.01
N THR A 5 22.83 3.52 -2.72
CA THR A 5 23.09 2.08 -2.73
C THR A 5 23.26 1.50 -4.14
N GLY A 6 22.85 2.24 -5.17
CA GLY A 6 22.86 1.75 -6.57
C GLY A 6 21.78 0.71 -6.87
N GLN A 7 20.91 0.39 -5.90
CA GLN A 7 19.78 -0.51 -6.10
C GLN A 7 18.60 0.23 -6.75
N ASN A 8 17.92 -0.47 -7.66
CA ASN A 8 16.68 0.04 -8.24
C ASN A 8 15.56 -0.08 -7.19
N ILE A 9 14.94 1.05 -6.86
CA ILE A 9 13.80 1.12 -5.96
C ILE A 9 12.56 1.37 -6.80
N TRP A 10 11.53 0.55 -6.58
CA TRP A 10 10.21 0.71 -7.18
C TRP A 10 9.24 1.16 -6.09
N VAL A 11 8.46 2.20 -6.37
CA VAL A 11 7.46 2.74 -5.43
C VAL A 11 6.11 2.72 -6.13
N GLY A 12 5.09 2.27 -5.41
CA GLY A 12 3.72 2.18 -5.92
C GLY A 12 2.69 2.24 -4.80
N ALA A 13 1.44 2.40 -5.20
CA ALA A 13 0.27 2.34 -4.32
C ALA A 13 -0.68 1.24 -4.82
N VAL A 14 -1.42 0.65 -3.89
CA VAL A 14 -2.46 -0.35 -4.17
C VAL A 14 -3.80 0.17 -3.66
N SER A 15 -4.85 -0.08 -4.44
CA SER A 15 -6.24 0.20 -4.08
C SER A 15 -7.15 -0.83 -4.74
N TYR A 16 -8.32 -1.06 -4.15
CA TYR A 16 -9.33 -1.98 -4.66
C TYR A 16 -10.68 -1.30 -4.75
N ASP A 17 -11.49 -1.68 -5.75
CA ASP A 17 -12.85 -1.18 -5.90
C ASP A 17 -13.83 -2.09 -5.14
N ASP A 18 -14.50 -1.57 -4.11
CA ASP A 18 -15.44 -2.32 -3.27
C ASP A 18 -16.92 -2.17 -3.69
N GLY A 19 -17.18 -1.44 -4.78
CA GLY A 19 -18.51 -1.38 -5.37
C GLY A 19 -18.77 -0.15 -6.23
N LEU A 20 -20.02 0.32 -6.16
CA LEU A 20 -20.52 1.45 -6.94
C LEU A 20 -21.05 2.56 -6.02
N LYS A 21 -20.90 3.81 -6.46
CA LYS A 21 -21.42 5.03 -5.84
C LYS A 21 -22.36 5.73 -6.82
N ILE A 22 -23.57 6.04 -6.38
CA ILE A 22 -24.53 6.81 -7.18
C ILE A 22 -24.47 8.27 -6.72
N THR A 23 -24.22 9.19 -7.65
CA THR A 23 -24.12 10.63 -7.35
C THR A 23 -24.82 11.48 -8.40
N PRO A 24 -25.56 12.53 -8.02
CA PRO A 24 -26.07 13.51 -8.97
C PRO A 24 -24.94 14.48 -9.38
N TYR A 25 -24.60 14.51 -10.66
CA TYR A 25 -23.68 15.49 -11.26
C TYR A 25 -24.43 16.36 -12.26
N SER A 26 -24.52 17.67 -12.00
CA SER A 26 -25.21 18.62 -12.89
C SER A 26 -26.66 18.21 -13.26
N GLY A 27 -27.39 17.57 -12.33
CA GLY A 27 -28.75 17.08 -12.56
C GLY A 27 -28.86 15.70 -13.22
N ILE A 28 -27.74 15.04 -13.50
CA ILE A 28 -27.68 13.70 -14.09
C ILE A 28 -27.27 12.69 -13.01
N ILE A 29 -28.07 11.63 -12.86
CA ILE A 29 -27.70 10.50 -11.99
C ILE A 29 -26.54 9.74 -12.63
N THR A 30 -25.40 9.72 -11.95
CA THR A 30 -24.16 9.10 -12.40
C THR A 30 -23.80 7.93 -11.50
N VAL A 31 -23.42 6.81 -12.11
CA VAL A 31 -22.87 5.64 -11.41
C VAL A 31 -21.35 5.70 -11.54
N LEU A 32 -20.66 5.76 -10.41
CA LEU A 32 -19.21 5.74 -10.30
C LEU A 32 -18.77 4.46 -9.60
N HIS A 33 -17.53 4.04 -9.79
CA HIS A 33 -16.93 3.03 -8.91
C HIS A 33 -16.66 3.65 -7.53
N ARG A 34 -16.62 2.80 -6.51
CA ARG A 34 -16.22 3.15 -5.15
C ARG A 34 -14.92 2.42 -4.86
N ILE A 35 -13.93 3.20 -4.44
CA ILE A 35 -12.63 2.70 -4.01
C ILE A 35 -12.74 2.42 -2.51
N ASP A 36 -12.26 1.25 -2.06
CA ASP A 36 -12.20 0.92 -0.63
C ASP A 36 -11.28 1.91 0.08
N PRO A 37 -11.75 2.64 1.11
CA PRO A 37 -10.91 3.57 1.85
C PRO A 37 -9.83 2.85 2.69
N ASN A 38 -9.93 1.54 2.92
CA ASN A 38 -8.99 0.76 3.70
C ASN A 38 -7.78 0.30 2.88
N VAL A 39 -6.80 1.18 2.68
CA VAL A 39 -5.62 0.83 1.88
C VAL A 39 -4.70 -0.17 2.59
N ASP A 40 -4.81 -0.32 3.92
CA ASP A 40 -4.02 -1.27 4.70
C ASP A 40 -4.39 -2.72 4.36
N VAL A 41 -5.67 -3.02 4.16
CA VAL A 41 -6.13 -4.36 3.79
C VAL A 41 -5.56 -4.79 2.44
N GLU A 42 -5.58 -3.89 1.46
CA GLU A 42 -5.04 -4.20 0.13
C GLU A 42 -3.52 -4.35 0.12
N ARG A 43 -2.83 -3.53 0.91
CA ARG A 43 -1.38 -3.68 1.15
C ARG A 43 -1.07 -5.04 1.79
N ASP A 44 -1.80 -5.41 2.83
CA ASP A 44 -1.57 -6.64 3.57
C ASP A 44 -1.89 -7.88 2.68
N ALA A 45 -2.92 -7.79 1.83
CA ALA A 45 -3.21 -8.81 0.83
C ALA A 45 -2.07 -8.98 -0.21
N ILE A 46 -1.41 -7.91 -0.64
CA ILE A 46 -0.19 -8.03 -1.47
C ILE A 46 0.92 -8.76 -0.71
N ALA A 47 1.13 -8.43 0.56
CA ALA A 47 2.17 -9.07 1.36
C ALA A 47 1.95 -10.59 1.48
N GLU A 48 0.72 -11.00 1.77
CA GLU A 48 0.33 -12.41 1.82
C GLU A 48 0.58 -13.11 0.48
N ASN A 49 0.15 -12.49 -0.63
CA ASN A 49 0.36 -13.04 -1.98
C ASN A 49 1.85 -13.20 -2.31
N VAL A 50 2.70 -12.23 -1.97
CA VAL A 50 4.16 -12.30 -2.21
C VAL A 50 4.77 -13.50 -1.48
N LEU A 51 4.40 -13.69 -0.21
CA LEU A 51 4.89 -14.80 0.61
C LEU A 51 4.38 -16.17 0.13
N GLU A 52 3.17 -16.23 -0.45
CA GLU A 52 2.61 -17.47 -0.98
C GLU A 52 3.28 -17.90 -2.30
N VAL A 53 3.54 -16.95 -3.20
CA VAL A 53 3.95 -17.27 -4.58
C VAL A 53 5.47 -17.26 -4.80
N SER A 54 6.25 -16.75 -3.86
CA SER A 54 7.66 -16.41 -4.12
C SER A 54 8.63 -16.93 -3.06
N GLN A 55 9.52 -17.85 -3.45
CA GLN A 55 10.50 -18.47 -2.52
C GLN A 55 11.79 -17.65 -2.31
N GLY A 56 11.91 -16.46 -2.92
CA GLY A 56 13.13 -15.63 -2.86
C GLY A 56 12.88 -14.18 -2.43
N TRP A 57 11.66 -13.87 -2.02
CA TRP A 57 11.27 -12.52 -1.65
C TRP A 57 10.70 -12.53 -0.24
N ASP A 58 11.11 -11.56 0.56
CA ASP A 58 10.57 -11.31 1.88
C ASP A 58 9.84 -9.97 1.93
N VAL A 59 9.02 -9.83 2.95
CA VAL A 59 8.25 -8.63 3.22
C VAL A 59 8.57 -8.06 4.60
N GLU A 60 8.56 -6.73 4.70
CA GLU A 60 8.71 -6.00 5.95
C GLU A 60 7.73 -4.83 5.98
N TYR A 61 7.23 -4.50 7.17
CA TYR A 61 6.43 -3.29 7.39
C TYR A 61 7.28 -2.22 8.07
N LEU A 62 7.47 -1.09 7.39
CA LEU A 62 8.13 0.08 7.97
C LEU A 62 7.10 1.13 8.35
N HIS A 63 7.27 1.76 9.50
CA HIS A 63 6.45 2.90 9.89
C HIS A 63 7.06 4.19 9.35
N THR A 64 6.40 4.83 8.40
CA THR A 64 6.95 6.03 7.72
C THR A 64 6.13 7.28 7.99
N GLU A 65 4.85 7.14 8.29
CA GLU A 65 3.94 8.26 8.52
C GLU A 65 3.06 8.03 9.74
N ARG A 66 2.44 9.12 10.22
CA ARG A 66 1.42 9.00 11.27
C ARG A 66 0.19 8.33 10.67
N PRO A 67 -0.53 7.49 11.45
CA PRO A 67 -1.81 6.95 11.01
C PRO A 67 -2.76 8.06 10.55
N ILE A 68 -3.45 7.81 9.45
CA ILE A 68 -4.49 8.68 8.90
C ILE A 68 -5.83 8.03 9.25
N ALA A 69 -6.63 8.73 10.06
CA ALA A 69 -7.98 8.30 10.36
C ALA A 69 -8.93 8.70 9.23
N LEU A 70 -10.05 7.98 9.09
CA LEU A 70 -11.09 8.36 8.16
C LEU A 70 -11.69 9.71 8.58
N ASP A 71 -11.63 10.70 7.70
CA ASP A 71 -12.18 12.03 7.88
C ASP A 71 -12.68 12.62 6.54
N ASP A 72 -13.26 13.82 6.57
CA ASP A 72 -13.76 14.50 5.37
C ASP A 72 -12.64 15.04 4.45
N GLY A 73 -11.38 14.97 4.90
CA GLY A 73 -10.20 15.46 4.18
C GLY A 73 -9.46 14.37 3.39
N HIS A 74 -9.72 13.10 3.68
CA HIS A 74 -9.07 11.96 3.07
C HIS A 74 -10.09 10.93 2.58
N ASP A 75 -9.96 10.51 1.32
CA ASP A 75 -10.76 9.43 0.75
C ASP A 75 -10.29 8.02 1.19
N TYR A 76 -9.30 7.95 2.08
CA TYR A 76 -8.70 6.71 2.59
C TYR A 76 -8.28 6.85 4.07
N TYR A 77 -8.04 5.71 4.72
CA TYR A 77 -7.39 5.63 6.02
C TYR A 77 -6.26 4.60 6.00
N THR A 78 -5.24 4.82 6.82
CA THR A 78 -4.08 3.92 6.93
C THR A 78 -3.47 3.96 8.34
N ASP A 79 -2.85 2.87 8.75
CA ASP A 79 -2.01 2.74 9.93
C ASP A 79 -0.61 3.41 9.79
N GLY A 80 -0.30 4.00 8.63
CA GLY A 80 0.94 4.72 8.36
C GLY A 80 2.15 3.81 8.11
N ARG A 81 1.93 2.50 7.94
CA ARG A 81 2.97 1.55 7.55
C ARG A 81 3.05 1.43 6.03
N ILE A 82 4.26 1.25 5.52
CA ILE A 82 4.50 0.83 4.14
C ILE A 82 4.94 -0.62 4.11
N LEU A 83 4.61 -1.31 3.02
CA LEU A 83 5.11 -2.64 2.72
C LEU A 83 6.39 -2.51 1.90
N VAL A 84 7.48 -3.08 2.41
CA VAL A 84 8.73 -3.25 1.69
C VAL A 84 8.83 -4.70 1.23
N ILE A 85 9.03 -4.89 -0.07
CA ILE A 85 9.27 -6.20 -0.68
C ILE A 85 10.70 -6.21 -1.19
N SER A 86 11.49 -7.18 -0.78
CA SER A 86 12.90 -7.27 -1.21
C SER A 86 13.38 -8.71 -1.28
N ASP A 87 14.48 -8.94 -1.99
CA ASP A 87 15.11 -10.26 -2.01
C ASP A 87 15.52 -10.67 -0.60
N SER A 88 15.23 -11.93 -0.23
CA SER A 88 15.46 -12.46 1.11
C SER A 88 16.90 -12.30 1.61
N MET A 89 17.89 -12.39 0.72
CA MET A 89 19.30 -12.18 1.09
C MET A 89 19.58 -10.72 1.43
N THR A 90 18.88 -9.79 0.80
CA THR A 90 19.02 -8.34 1.03
C THR A 90 18.38 -7.92 2.34
N LEU A 91 17.15 -8.38 2.63
CA LEU A 91 16.44 -8.04 3.88
C LEU A 91 17.22 -8.53 5.12
N HIS A 92 17.74 -9.76 5.07
CA HIS A 92 18.53 -10.32 6.17
C HIS A 92 19.89 -9.65 6.36
N ALA A 93 20.43 -8.95 5.36
CA ALA A 93 21.65 -8.17 5.50
C ALA A 93 21.37 -6.83 6.20
N ALA A 94 20.23 -6.19 5.88
CA ALA A 94 19.81 -4.94 6.51
C ALA A 94 19.51 -5.10 8.02
N ASN A 95 18.94 -6.23 8.43
CA ASN A 95 18.60 -6.52 9.84
C ASN A 95 19.78 -6.94 10.74
N ARG A 96 21.02 -7.00 10.22
CA ARG A 96 22.23 -7.35 11.01
C ARG A 96 23.15 -6.16 11.31
N THR A 97 22.78 -4.97 10.88
CA THR A 97 23.49 -3.70 11.10
C THR A 97 22.66 -2.78 11.96
#